data_AF-A0A9Q4IUM2-F1
#
_entry.id   AF-A0A9Q4IUM2-F1
#
_cell.length_a   1.000
_cell.length_b   1.000
_cell.length_c   1.000
_cell.angle_alpha   90.00
_cell.angle_beta   90.00
_cell.angle_gamma   90.00
#
_symmetry.space_group_name_H-M   'P 1'
#
loop_
_entity.id
_entity.type
_entity.pdbx_description
1 polymer ?
#
loop_
_entity_poly.entity_id
_entity_poly.type
_entity_poly.pdbx_seq_one_letter_code
_entity_poly.pdbx_strand_id
1 'polypeptide(L)' 'IHVHLIFKKKNYYFGSLSAIFEHLSENDIGIKKGTLLHRSKEGTISTDRAIIIKGVLLKCRKHVKQ' A
#
# COMPACT_ATOMS: atom_id res chain seq x y z
N ILE A 1 -4.27 2.10 1.06
CA ILE A 1 -2.88 1.70 0.75
C ILE A 1 -2.77 1.51 -0.74
N HIS A 2 -1.84 2.21 -1.38
CA HIS A 2 -1.60 2.11 -2.82
C HIS A 2 -0.40 1.21 -3.07
N VAL A 3 -0.54 0.24 -3.95
CA VAL A 3 0.54 -0.68 -4.37
C VAL A 3 0.70 -0.55 -5.88
N HIS A 4 1.84 -0.05 -6.32
CA HIS A 4 2.22 0.01 -7.72
C HIS A 4 3.17 -1.14 -8.03
N LEU A 5 2.72 -2.13 -8.83
CA LEU A 5 3.59 -3.20 -9.32
C LEU A 5 4.39 -2.69 -10.52
N ILE A 6 5.71 -2.57 -10.34
CA ILE A 6 6.65 -2.04 -11.34
C ILE A 6 6.66 -2.94 -12.57
N PHE A 7 6.81 -4.26 -12.36
CA PHE A 7 6.90 -5.24 -13.44
C PHE A 7 5.61 -5.30 -14.30
N LYS A 8 4.44 -5.25 -13.65
CA LYS A 8 3.14 -5.34 -14.33
C LYS A 8 2.59 -3.98 -14.76
N LYS A 9 3.28 -2.88 -14.42
CA LYS A 9 2.82 -1.49 -14.59
C LYS A 9 1.37 -1.27 -14.15
N LYS A 10 0.97 -1.91 -13.04
CA LYS A 10 -0.42 -1.94 -12.56
C LYS A 10 -0.54 -1.40 -11.15
N ASN A 11 -1.61 -0.66 -10.90
CA ASN A 11 -1.94 -0.08 -9.61
C ASN A 11 -3.02 -0.89 -8.91
N TYR A 12 -2.84 -1.12 -7.62
CA TYR A 12 -3.81 -1.74 -6.72
C TYR A 12 -4.05 -0.85 -5.51
N TYR A 13 -5.28 -0.86 -5.01
CA TYR A 13 -5.70 -0.07 -3.85
C TYR A 13 -6.35 -0.99 -2.83
N PHE A 14 -5.77 -1.02 -1.63
CA PHE A 14 -6.19 -1.91 -0.55
C PHE A 14 -6.62 -1.11 0.68
N GLY A 15 -7.59 -1.65 1.41
CA GLY A 15 -8.04 -1.09 2.69
C GLY A 15 -7.06 -1.28 3.85
N SER A 16 -6.23 -2.32 3.81
CA SER A 16 -5.26 -2.67 4.85
C SER A 16 -4.01 -3.32 4.28
N LEU A 17 -2.91 -3.38 5.05
CA LEU A 17 -1.66 -4.05 4.62
C LEU A 17 -1.88 -5.56 4.50
N SER A 18 -2.72 -6.14 5.36
CA SER A 18 -3.06 -7.57 5.31
C SER A 18 -3.80 -7.92 4.02
N ALA A 19 -4.71 -7.05 3.54
CA ALA A 19 -5.48 -7.28 2.31
C ALA A 19 -4.62 -7.39 1.04
N ILE A 20 -3.39 -6.87 1.07
CA ILE A 20 -2.42 -7.03 -0.01
C ILE A 20 -2.13 -8.53 -0.24
N PHE A 21 -1.87 -9.26 0.85
CA PHE A 21 -1.46 -10.67 0.78
C PHE A 21 -2.60 -11.64 0.49
N GLU A 22 -3.85 -11.18 0.49
CA GLU A 22 -5.01 -11.94 0.02
C GLU A 22 -5.10 -11.96 -1.52
N HIS A 23 -4.46 -10.99 -2.20
CA HIS A 23 -4.56 -10.82 -3.66
C HIS A 23 -3.20 -10.88 -4.38
N LEU A 24 -2.11 -10.62 -3.67
CA LEU A 24 -0.75 -10.55 -4.20
C LEU A 24 0.20 -11.39 -3.34
N SER A 25 1.06 -12.17 -3.98
CA SER A 25 2.04 -12.98 -3.26
C SER A 25 3.25 -12.15 -2.80
N GLU A 26 4.01 -12.64 -1.82
CA GLU A 26 5.29 -12.03 -1.43
C GLU A 26 6.24 -11.88 -2.62
N ASN A 27 6.15 -12.80 -3.59
CA ASN A 27 6.95 -12.78 -4.82
C ASN A 27 6.47 -11.73 -5.82
N ASP A 28 5.17 -11.43 -5.88
CA ASP A 28 4.66 -10.34 -6.74
C ASP A 28 5.15 -8.98 -6.24
N ILE A 29 5.14 -8.79 -4.93
CA ILE A 29 5.45 -7.52 -4.26
C ILE A 29 6.94 -7.40 -3.96
N GLY A 30 7.69 -8.50 -3.88
CA GLY A 30 9.12 -8.52 -3.57
C GLY A 30 9.46 -8.25 -2.10
N ILE A 31 8.54 -8.54 -1.17
CA ILE A 31 8.76 -8.38 0.27
C ILE A 31 7.92 -9.37 1.07
N LYS A 32 8.48 -9.88 2.17
CA LYS A 32 7.77 -10.76 3.09
C LYS A 32 6.72 -10.01 3.91
N LYS A 33 5.63 -10.69 4.27
CA LYS A 33 4.53 -10.12 5.09
C LYS A 33 5.03 -9.58 6.43
N GLY A 34 5.87 -10.33 7.13
CA GLY A 34 6.43 -9.91 8.42
C GLY A 34 7.26 -8.63 8.31
N THR A 35 8.13 -8.54 7.29
CA THR A 35 8.96 -7.36 7.04
C THR A 35 8.12 -6.14 6.68
N LEU A 36 7.09 -6.32 5.83
CA LEU A 36 6.19 -5.24 5.46
C LEU A 36 5.41 -4.71 6.68
N LEU A 37 4.92 -5.60 7.54
CA LEU A 37 4.21 -5.23 8.76
C LEU A 37 5.12 -4.54 9.77
N HIS A 38 6.36 -4.98 9.93
CA HIS A 38 7.36 -4.31 10.77
C HIS A 38 7.63 -2.88 10.27
N ARG A 39 7.72 -2.70 8.95
CA ARG A 39 7.89 -1.39 8.31
C ARG A 39 6.58 -0.61 8.13
N SER A 40 5.45 -1.06 8.67
CA SER A 40 4.14 -0.37 8.54
C SER A 40 4.12 1.08 9.07
N LYS A 41 5.12 1.46 9.88
CA LYS A 41 5.32 2.84 10.34
C LYS A 41 5.94 3.75 9.27
N GLU A 42 6.67 3.19 8.30
CA GLU A 42 7.18 3.91 7.15
C GLU A 42 6.03 4.27 6.20
N GLY A 43 5.99 5.52 5.74
CA GLY A 43 4.92 6.01 4.87
C GLY A 43 4.98 5.46 3.44
N THR A 44 6.18 5.18 2.94
CA THR A 44 6.44 4.62 1.60
C THR A 44 7.49 3.54 1.71
N ILE A 45 7.22 2.39 1.09
CA ILE A 45 8.11 1.23 1.07
C ILE A 45 8.29 0.84 -0.40
N SER A 46 9.50 1.02 -0.92
CA SER A 46 9.87 0.55 -2.25
C SER A 46 10.59 -0.78 -2.16
N THR A 47 10.21 -1.70 -3.03
CA THR A 47 10.91 -2.96 -3.28
C THR A 47 11.35 -2.98 -4.75
N ASP A 48 12.07 -4.02 -5.12
CA ASP A 48 12.50 -4.23 -6.51
C ASP A 48 11.32 -4.50 -7.47
N ARG A 49 10.15 -4.87 -6.93
CA ARG A 49 8.96 -5.27 -7.72
C ARG A 49 7.76 -4.36 -7.53
N ALA A 50 7.68 -3.63 -6.42
CA ALA A 50 6.52 -2.82 -6.08
C ALA A 50 6.86 -1.58 -5.26
N ILE A 51 6.05 -0.53 -5.43
CA ILE A 51 6.05 0.66 -4.57
C ILE A 51 4.77 0.63 -3.75
N ILE A 52 4.90 0.62 -2.42
CA ILE A 52 3.79 0.54 -1.48
C ILE A 52 3.72 1.86 -0.72
N ILE A 53 2.59 2.55 -0.83
CA ILE A 53 2.36 3.85 -0.21
C ILE A 53 1.19 3.76 0.77
N LYS A 54 1.48 4.06 2.03
CA LYS A 54 0.48 4.20 3.10
C LYS A 54 0.04 5.65 3.18
N GLY A 55 -0.78 6.06 2.22
CA GLY A 55 -1.38 7.39 2.19
C GLY A 55 -2.63 7.51 3.08
N VAL A 56 -3.00 8.76 3.37
CA VAL A 56 -4.28 9.12 4.02
C VAL A 56 -5.30 9.43 2.93
N LEU A 57 -6.54 8.98 3.09
CA LEU A 57 -7.61 9.36 2.17
C LEU A 57 -7.95 10.83 2.39
N LEU A 58 -7.61 11.67 1.42
CA LEU A 58 -8.00 13.08 1.41
C LEU A 58 -9.50 13.17 1.10
N LYS A 59 -10.26 13.82 1.99
CA LYS A 59 -11.71 14.01 1.85
C LYS A 59 -12.00 15.51 1.75
N CYS A 60 -13.10 15.88 1.09
CA CYS A 60 -13.61 17.24 1.13
C CYS A 60 -13.81 17.68 2.59
N ARG A 61 -13.32 18.86 2.95
CA ARG A 61 -13.59 19.47 4.26
C ARG A 61 -15.10 19.72 4.32
N LYS A 62 -15.81 19.03 5.22
CA LYS A 62 -17.21 19.38 5.49
C LYS A 62 -17.19 20.81 6.03
N HIS A 63 -17.82 21.75 5.32
CA HIS A 63 -18.16 23.04 5.90
C HIS A 63 -19.10 22.74 7.07
N VAL A 64 -18.58 22.79 8.29
CA VAL A 64 -19.41 22.82 9.50
C VAL A 64 -20.07 24.19 9.48
N LYS A 65 -21.37 24.26 9.16
CA LYS A 65 -22.15 25.47 9.41
C LYS A 65 -22.14 25.67 10.93
N GLN A 66 -21.55 26.77 11.37
CA GLN A 66 -21.66 27.28 12.74
C GLN A 66 -23.10 27.75 12.97
#